data_AF-A0A1M5L653-F1
#
_entry.id   AF-A0A1M5L653-F1
#
_cell.length_a   1.000
_cell.length_b   1.000
_cell.length_c   1.000
_cell.angle_alpha   90.00
_cell.angle_beta   90.00
_cell.angle_gamma   90.00
#
_symmetry.space_group_name_H-M   'P 1'
#
loop_
_entity.id
_entity.type
_entity.pdbx_description
1 polymer ?
#
loop_
_entity_poly.entity_id
_entity_poly.type
_entity_poly.pdbx_seq_one_letter_code
_entity_poly.pdbx_strand_id
1 'polypeptide(L)'
;MAKFQIIKDFDNKYHFNLKLKSGDIVLRSSDRTIAKIACEKQIDLVRTNSKFAQRFSRQSDEQGSYFILKDADNQVLGRSGYYTYWLDMERSIAAVRSYTHDAELEDLSSLAQKEVEMSL
;
A
#
# COMPACT_ATOMS: atom_id res chain seq x y z
N MET A 1 -5.26 -10.44 9.15
CA MET A 1 -3.79 -10.28 9.02
C MET A 1 -3.47 -9.70 7.65
N ALA A 2 -2.44 -8.87 7.58
CA ALA A 2 -1.94 -8.24 6.38
C ALA A 2 -0.41 -8.34 6.34
N LYS A 3 0.18 -8.11 5.17
CA LYS A 3 1.61 -8.15 4.91
C LYS A 3 1.98 -7.00 3.97
N PHE A 4 3.06 -6.29 4.29
CA PHE A 4 3.71 -5.35 3.38
C PHE A 4 4.65 -6.09 2.44
N GLN A 5 4.63 -5.73 1.17
CA GLN A 5 5.51 -6.27 0.15
C GLN A 5 6.31 -5.12 -0.45
N ILE A 6 7.63 -5.11 -0.25
CA ILE A 6 8.53 -4.17 -0.95
C ILE A 6 8.86 -4.73 -2.31
N ILE A 7 8.66 -3.94 -3.35
CA ILE A 7 8.89 -4.30 -4.74
C ILE A 7 9.87 -3.30 -5.34
N LYS A 8 10.81 -3.77 -6.15
CA LYS A 8 11.66 -2.93 -6.99
C LYS A 8 11.20 -3.08 -8.43
N ASP A 9 10.86 -1.96 -9.06
CA ASP A 9 10.41 -1.96 -10.44
C ASP A 9 11.58 -1.89 -11.44
N PHE A 10 11.25 -1.92 -12.73
CA PHE A 10 12.20 -1.84 -13.84
C PHE A 10 12.98 -0.51 -13.89
N ASP A 11 12.45 0.56 -13.29
CA ASP A 11 13.13 1.86 -13.15
C ASP A 11 14.11 1.87 -11.96
N ASN A 12 14.36 0.72 -11.34
CA ASN A 12 15.14 0.56 -10.12
C ASN A 12 14.59 1.33 -8.91
N LYS A 13 13.29 1.61 -8.87
CA LYS A 13 12.64 2.28 -7.74
C LYS A 13 11.85 1.30 -6.88
N TYR A 14 11.89 1.54 -5.58
CA TYR A 14 11.20 0.78 -4.56
C TYR A 14 9.84 1.39 -4.25
N HIS A 15 8.83 0.54 -4.16
CA HIS A 15 7.48 0.88 -3.70
C HIS A 15 6.93 -0.28 -2.85
N PHE A 16 5.79 -0.07 -2.20
CA PHE A 16 5.16 -1.13 -1.41
C PHE A 16 3.71 -1.37 -1.82
N ASN A 17 3.28 -2.62 -1.61
CA ASN A 17 1.88 -3.01 -1.53
C ASN A 17 1.57 -3.48 -0.11
N LEU A 18 0.37 -3.17 0.38
CA LEU A 18 -0.21 -3.82 1.55
C LEU A 18 -1.23 -4.86 1.06
N LYS A 19 -0.97 -6.12 1.36
CA LYS A 19 -1.76 -7.26 0.90
C LYS A 19 -2.44 -7.94 2.09
N LEU A 20 -3.74 -8.21 1.97
CA LEU A 20 -4.47 -9.00 2.95
C LEU A 20 -4.20 -10.49 2.77
N LYS A 21 -4.46 -11.29 3.81
CA LYS A 21 -4.40 -12.76 3.72
C LYS A 21 -5.30 -13.35 2.62
N SER A 22 -6.37 -12.65 2.23
CA SER A 22 -7.24 -13.04 1.11
C SER A 22 -6.54 -12.98 -0.25
N GLY A 23 -5.42 -12.25 -0.36
CA GLY A 23 -4.73 -12.00 -1.62
C GLY A 23 -4.95 -10.58 -2.16
N ASP A 24 -5.89 -9.83 -1.60
CA ASP A 24 -6.23 -8.50 -2.09
C ASP A 24 -5.18 -7.46 -1.72
N ILE A 25 -4.75 -6.64 -2.69
CA ILE A 25 -3.92 -5.46 -2.45
C ILE A 25 -4.85 -4.31 -2.08
N VAL A 26 -4.78 -3.87 -0.82
CA VAL A 26 -5.68 -2.86 -0.24
C VAL A 26 -5.08 -1.47 -0.20
N LEU A 27 -3.75 -1.34 -0.25
CA LEU A 27 -3.05 -0.06 -0.29
C LEU A 27 -1.79 -0.20 -1.12
N ARG A 28 -1.51 0.81 -1.94
CA ARG A 28 -0.24 0.97 -2.68
C ARG A 28 0.42 2.27 -2.22
N SER A 29 1.74 2.32 -2.24
CA SER A 29 2.48 3.54 -1.91
C SER A 29 2.07 4.70 -2.81
N SER A 30 2.11 5.92 -2.27
CA SER A 30 1.87 7.14 -3.05
C SER A 30 2.96 7.36 -4.11
N ASP A 31 4.20 7.06 -3.73
CA ASP A 31 5.40 7.36 -4.49
C ASP A 31 6.33 6.17 -4.55
N ARG A 32 7.27 6.24 -5.49
CA ARG A 32 8.37 5.29 -5.67
C ARG A 32 9.67 5.95 -5.25
N THR A 33 10.55 5.22 -4.58
CA THR A 33 11.76 5.75 -3.96
C THR A 33 13.01 5.08 -4.51
N ILE A 34 14.15 5.78 -4.55
CA ILE A 34 15.40 5.19 -5.09
C ILE A 34 16.05 4.23 -4.10
N ALA A 35 15.85 4.45 -2.79
CA ALA A 35 16.44 3.66 -1.73
C ALA A 35 15.38 2.84 -0.99
N LYS A 36 15.66 1.55 -0.77
CA LYS A 36 14.78 0.65 -0.01
C LYS A 36 14.41 1.20 1.37
N ILE A 37 15.38 1.78 2.08
CA ILE A 37 15.18 2.39 3.40
C ILE A 37 14.14 3.52 3.36
N ALA A 38 14.02 4.26 2.25
CA ALA A 38 13.01 5.30 2.10
C ALA A 38 11.60 4.69 1.95
N CYS A 39 11.46 3.56 1.25
CA CYS A 39 10.22 2.80 1.18
C CYS A 39 9.82 2.23 2.56
N GLU A 40 10.77 1.70 3.33
CA GLU A 40 10.53 1.24 4.70
C GLU A 40 10.01 2.36 5.61
N LYS A 41 10.57 3.58 5.49
CA LYS A 41 10.06 4.76 6.21
C LYS A 41 8.62 5.11 5.83
N GLN A 42 8.24 4.98 4.55
CA GLN A 42 6.85 5.18 4.13
C GLN A 42 5.92 4.13 4.77
N ILE A 43 6.36 2.86 4.87
CA ILE A 43 5.62 1.80 5.55
C ILE A 43 5.40 2.14 7.02
N ASP A 44 6.40 2.67 7.73
CA ASP A 44 6.26 3.05 9.14
C ASP A 44 5.29 4.21 9.35
N LEU A 45 5.26 5.17 8.42
CA LEU A 45 4.24 6.22 8.38
C LEU A 45 2.85 5.63 8.18
N VAL A 46 2.68 4.66 7.29
CA VAL A 46 1.41 3.95 7.09
C VAL A 46 1.00 3.19 8.35
N ARG A 47 1.91 2.46 9.01
CA ARG A 47 1.64 1.75 10.27
C ARG A 47 1.14 2.69 11.36
N THR A 48 1.76 3.87 11.47
CA THR A 48 1.40 4.88 12.47
C THR A 48 0.05 5.51 12.15
N ASN A 49 -0.17 5.92 10.91
CA ASN A 49 -1.35 6.69 10.52
C ASN A 49 -2.60 5.84 10.26
N SER A 50 -2.43 4.57 9.89
CA SER A 50 -3.53 3.64 9.61
C SER A 50 -4.45 3.40 10.82
N LYS A 51 -4.05 3.73 12.04
CA LYS A 51 -4.91 3.60 13.24
C LYS A 51 -6.05 4.63 13.28
N PHE A 52 -5.85 5.78 12.62
CA PHE A 52 -6.71 6.96 12.74
C PHE A 52 -7.71 7.03 11.59
N ALA A 53 -9.00 6.87 11.88
CA ALA A 53 -10.05 6.86 10.86
C ALA A 53 -10.11 8.16 10.04
N GLN A 54 -9.80 9.30 10.66
CA GLN A 54 -9.77 10.62 10.02
C GLN A 54 -8.66 10.80 8.99
N ARG A 55 -7.66 9.90 8.97
CA ARG A 55 -6.56 9.93 7.99
C ARG A 55 -6.95 9.28 6.66
N PHE A 56 -8.11 8.62 6.60
CA PHE A 56 -8.64 8.00 5.39
C PHE A 56 -9.61 8.96 4.68
N SER A 57 -9.15 9.56 3.59
CA SER A 57 -9.98 10.34 2.69
C SER A 57 -10.68 9.40 1.71
N ARG A 58 -12.02 9.39 1.72
CA ARG A 58 -12.84 8.64 0.77
C ARG A 58 -13.10 9.49 -0.46
N GLN A 59 -13.00 8.89 -1.63
CA GLN A 59 -13.13 9.55 -2.92
C GLN A 59 -13.94 8.65 -3.86
N SER A 60 -14.51 9.25 -4.90
CA SER A 60 -15.17 8.50 -5.98
C SER A 60 -15.06 9.27 -7.28
N ASP A 61 -14.86 8.55 -8.37
CA ASP A 61 -14.90 9.07 -9.73
C ASP A 61 -15.62 8.06 -10.66
N GLU A 62 -15.55 8.27 -11.98
CA GLU A 62 -16.18 7.42 -12.99
C GLU A 62 -15.69 5.96 -12.97
N GLN A 63 -14.49 5.68 -12.43
CA GLN A 63 -13.93 4.33 -12.32
C GLN A 63 -14.38 3.62 -11.04
N GLY A 64 -14.92 4.36 -10.06
CA GLY A 64 -15.46 3.81 -8.81
C GLY A 64 -14.99 4.56 -7.57
N SER A 65 -15.27 3.96 -6.40
CA SER A 65 -14.86 4.50 -5.10
C SER A 65 -13.45 4.08 -4.73
N TYR A 66 -12.69 4.94 -4.08
CA TYR A 66 -11.35 4.62 -3.57
C TYR A 66 -11.03 5.47 -2.35
N PHE A 67 -10.01 5.09 -1.59
CA PHE A 67 -9.54 5.89 -0.46
C PHE A 67 -8.06 6.21 -0.57
N ILE A 68 -7.70 7.31 0.11
CA ILE A 68 -6.34 7.78 0.27
C ILE A 68 -6.03 7.81 1.77
N LEU A 69 -4.92 7.19 2.17
CA LEU A 69 -4.37 7.34 3.50
C LEU A 69 -3.38 8.53 3.51
N LYS A 70 -3.56 9.43 4.47
CA LYS A 70 -2.70 10.60 4.65
C LYS A 70 -2.03 10.61 6.04
N ASP A 71 -0.99 11.42 6.20
CA ASP A 71 -0.38 11.67 7.50
C ASP A 71 -0.98 12.88 8.24
N ALA A 72 -0.27 13.33 9.28
CA ALA A 72 -0.58 14.52 10.08
C ALA A 72 -0.77 15.78 9.23
N ASP A 73 0.10 15.96 8.25
CA ASP A 73 0.30 17.15 7.44
C ASP A 73 -0.40 17.07 6.08
N ASN A 74 -1.36 16.15 5.96
CA ASN A 74 -2.12 15.84 4.74
C ASN A 74 -1.27 15.30 3.57
N GLN A 75 -0.04 14.86 3.81
CA GLN A 75 0.74 14.17 2.78
C GLN A 75 0.14 12.82 2.49
N VAL A 76 0.07 12.47 1.21
CA VAL A 76 -0.44 11.18 0.74
C VAL A 76 0.60 10.11 1.05
N LEU A 77 0.20 9.08 1.81
CA LEU A 77 1.06 7.93 2.12
C LEU A 77 0.77 6.73 1.21
N GLY A 78 -0.48 6.61 0.79
CA GLY A 78 -0.90 5.53 -0.09
C GLY A 78 -2.33 5.66 -0.56
N ARG A 79 -2.65 4.92 -1.62
CA ARG A 79 -3.96 4.92 -2.26
C ARG A 79 -4.43 3.48 -2.49
N SER A 80 -5.73 3.24 -2.32
CA SER A 80 -6.33 1.97 -2.64
C SER A 80 -6.48 1.75 -4.15
N GLY A 81 -6.83 0.53 -4.55
CA GLY A 81 -7.48 0.32 -5.84
C GLY A 81 -8.88 0.95 -5.89
N TYR A 82 -9.48 0.93 -7.06
CA TYR A 82 -10.90 1.25 -7.23
C TYR A 82 -11.78 0.11 -6.72
N TYR A 83 -12.91 0.47 -6.13
CA TYR A 83 -13.97 -0.43 -5.67
C TYR A 83 -15.26 -0.09 -6.41
N THR A 84 -15.96 -1.12 -6.88
CA THR A 84 -17.29 -0.99 -7.47
C THR A 84 -18.33 -0.54 -6.44
N TYR A 85 -18.21 -1.06 -5.20
CA TYR A 85 -19.17 -0.78 -4.14
C TYR A 85 -18.51 -0.04 -2.97
N TRP A 86 -19.17 1.02 -2.52
CA TRP A 86 -18.77 1.78 -1.33
C TRP A 86 -18.52 0.89 -0.10
N LEU A 87 -19.37 -0.12 0.10
CA LEU A 87 -19.25 -1.02 1.25
C LEU A 87 -17.94 -1.82 1.24
N ASP A 88 -17.42 -2.19 0.07
CA ASP A 88 -16.17 -2.92 -0.04
C ASP A 88 -14.96 -2.02 0.23
N MET A 89 -15.05 -0.74 -0.14
CA MET A 89 -14.07 0.27 0.24
C MET A 89 -14.02 0.44 1.77
N GLU A 90 -15.19 0.56 2.44
CA GLU A 90 -15.23 0.67 3.90
C GLU A 90 -14.71 -0.58 4.62
N ARG A 91 -15.01 -1.78 4.09
CA ARG A 91 -14.42 -3.04 4.59
C ARG A 91 -12.91 -3.05 4.44
N SER A 92 -12.39 -2.56 3.32
CA SER A 92 -10.95 -2.42 3.09
C SER A 92 -10.31 -1.44 4.07
N ILE A 93 -10.90 -0.27 4.30
CA ILE A 93 -10.45 0.69 5.33
C ILE A 93 -10.41 0.01 6.70
N ALA A 94 -11.48 -0.69 7.10
CA ALA A 94 -11.53 -1.40 8.38
C ALA A 94 -10.42 -2.46 8.49
N ALA A 95 -10.15 -3.21 7.42
CA ALA A 95 -9.08 -4.20 7.37
C ALA A 95 -7.70 -3.56 7.49
N VAL A 96 -7.43 -2.46 6.78
CA VAL A 96 -6.18 -1.68 6.90
C VAL A 96 -6.01 -1.21 8.34
N ARG A 97 -7.02 -0.59 8.94
CA ARG A 97 -6.95 -0.13 10.35
C ARG A 97 -6.64 -1.25 11.34
N SER A 98 -7.18 -2.45 11.09
CA SER A 98 -7.08 -3.58 12.03
C SER A 98 -5.79 -4.40 11.87
N TYR A 99 -5.23 -4.48 10.67
CA TYR A 99 -4.18 -5.45 10.36
C TYR A 99 -2.83 -4.86 9.97
N THR A 100 -2.72 -3.53 9.85
CA THR A 100 -1.51 -2.90 9.31
C THR A 100 -0.42 -2.67 10.35
N HIS A 101 -0.78 -2.37 11.60
CA HIS A 101 0.19 -1.94 12.62
C HIS A 101 1.36 -2.92 12.79
N ASP A 102 1.04 -4.21 12.89
CA ASP A 102 2.00 -5.30 13.08
C ASP A 102 2.12 -6.18 11.83
N ALA A 103 1.74 -5.65 10.66
CA ALA A 103 1.86 -6.39 9.40
C ALA A 103 3.33 -6.72 9.14
N GLU A 104 3.58 -8.00 8.87
CA GLU A 104 4.90 -8.49 8.46
C GLU A 104 5.38 -7.76 7.21
N LEU A 105 6.70 -7.64 7.07
CA LEU A 105 7.33 -7.07 5.89
C LEU A 105 8.01 -8.20 5.11
N GLU A 106 7.66 -8.31 3.84
CA GLU A 106 8.25 -9.21 2.87
C GLU A 106 8.98 -8.39 1.80
N ASP A 107 10.26 -8.68 1.59
CA ASP A 107 11.06 -8.01 0.58
C ASP A 107 11.11 -8.85 -0.70
N LEU A 108 10.45 -8.37 -1.75
CA LEU A 108 10.41 -8.98 -3.08
C LEU A 108 11.30 -8.23 -4.08
N SER A 109 12.10 -7.26 -3.64
CA SER A 109 12.90 -6.41 -4.52
C SER A 109 13.99 -7.14 -5.31
N SER A 110 14.38 -8.34 -4.90
CA SER A 110 15.33 -9.21 -5.60
C SER A 110 14.68 -10.20 -6.57
N LEU A 111 13.35 -10.41 -6.48
CA LEU A 111 12.64 -11.39 -7.31
C LEU A 111 12.29 -10.83 -8.69
N ALA A 112 11.96 -9.54 -8.78
CA ALA A 112 11.62 -8.88 -10.05
C ALA A 112 12.80 -8.91 -11.05
N GLN A 113 14.04 -8.94 -10.57
CA GLN A 113 15.24 -9.05 -11.42
C GLN A 113 15.42 -10.48 -11.98
N LYS A 114 15.04 -11.51 -11.22
CA LYS A 114 15.18 -12.92 -11.65
C LYS A 114 14.20 -13.31 -12.76
N GLU A 115 12.98 -12.79 -12.77
CA GLU A 115 12.01 -13.11 -13.83
C GLU A 115 12.40 -12.51 -15.19
N VAL A 116 13.07 -11.36 -15.20
CA VAL A 116 13.58 -10.74 -16.42
C VAL A 116 14.77 -11.53 -16.98
N GLU A 117 15.69 -11.97 -16.12
CA GLU A 117 16.84 -12.78 -16.53
C GLU A 117 16.45 -14.18 -17.03
N MET A 118 15.37 -14.79 -16.52
CA MET A 118 14.89 -16.10 -16.97
C MET A 118 14.02 -16.04 -18.24
N SER A 119 13.67 -14.85 -18.71
CA SER A 119 12.85 -14.64 -19.93
C SER A 119 13.68 -14.21 -21.14
N LEU A 120 15.02 -14.17 -21.00
CA LEU A 120 16.02 -13.86 -22.03
C LEU A 120 16.81 -15.13 -22.38
#